data_AF-F2Y692-F1
#
_entry.id   AF-F2Y692-F1
#
_cell.length_a   1.000
_cell.length_b   1.000
_cell.length_c   1.000
_cell.angle_alpha   90.00
_cell.angle_beta   90.00
_cell.angle_gamma   90.00
#
_symmetry.space_group_name_H-M   'P 1'
#
loop_
_entity.id
_entity.type
_entity.pdbx_description
1 polymer ?
#
loop_
_entity_poly.entity_id
_entity_poly.type
_entity_poly.pdbx_seq_one_letter_code
_entity_poly.pdbx_strand_id
1 'polypeptide(L)'
;AIVNNFVFLLGGEELGPDGKFHASSKVFRYDPRQNSWLRMADMSVPRSEFAVGVIGKFIYAVAGRTRDETFYSTERYDITNDKWEFVDPYPVNKYGHEGTVLNNKLFITGGITSSSTSKQVCVFDPSKEGTIEQRTRRTQVVTNCWENKSKMNYARCFHKMISYNGKLYVFGGVCVILRASFESQGCPSTEVYNPETDQWTI
;
A
#
# COMPACT_ATOMS: atom_id res chain seq x y z
N ALA A 1 3.74 -7.85 7.54
CA ALA A 1 2.89 -8.84 6.83
C ALA A 1 2.97 -10.19 7.53
N ILE A 2 1.96 -11.07 7.38
CA ILE A 2 2.01 -12.45 7.87
C ILE A 2 1.84 -13.39 6.69
N VAL A 3 2.78 -14.32 6.50
CA VAL A 3 2.75 -15.32 5.41
C VAL A 3 3.29 -16.64 5.93
N ASN A 4 2.59 -17.76 5.71
CA ASN A 4 3.02 -19.10 6.13
C ASN A 4 3.48 -19.18 7.61
N ASN A 5 2.75 -18.53 8.53
CA ASN A 5 3.06 -18.41 9.96
C ASN A 5 4.36 -17.67 10.31
N PHE A 6 4.94 -16.94 9.35
CA PHE A 6 6.05 -16.02 9.59
C PHE A 6 5.56 -14.58 9.62
N VAL A 7 6.18 -13.76 10.46
CA VAL A 7 5.99 -12.31 10.43
C VAL A 7 7.09 -11.69 9.58
N PHE A 8 6.70 -10.85 8.62
CA PHE A 8 7.62 -10.06 7.82
C PHE A 8 7.56 -8.59 8.25
N LEU A 9 8.73 -8.05 8.60
CA LEU A 9 8.99 -6.64 8.83
C LEU A 9 9.63 -6.06 7.57
N LEU A 10 9.07 -4.97 7.04
CA LEU A 10 9.39 -4.43 5.72
C LEU A 10 9.61 -2.92 5.86
N GLY A 11 10.76 -2.44 5.41
CA GLY A 11 11.08 -1.01 5.34
C GLY A 11 10.85 -0.26 6.66
N GLY A 12 10.12 0.85 6.58
CA GLY A 12 9.91 1.76 7.71
C GLY A 12 11.03 2.79 7.78
N GLU A 13 11.30 3.29 8.97
CA GLU A 13 12.39 4.24 9.21
C GLU A 13 13.40 3.67 10.19
N GLU A 14 14.68 3.91 9.92
CA GLU A 14 15.79 3.54 10.82
C GLU A 14 16.68 4.75 11.12
N LEU A 15 17.24 4.78 12.33
CA LEU A 15 18.14 5.84 12.76
C LEU A 15 19.48 5.70 12.03
N GLY A 16 19.83 6.68 11.21
CA GLY A 16 21.09 6.76 10.49
C GLY A 16 22.25 7.25 11.36
N PRO A 17 23.50 7.15 10.85
CA PRO A 17 24.70 7.63 11.55
C PRO A 17 24.70 9.14 11.79
N ASP A 18 23.90 9.89 11.02
CA ASP A 18 23.72 11.34 11.15
C ASP A 18 22.71 11.72 12.26
N GLY A 19 22.18 10.73 12.99
CA GLY A 19 21.19 10.93 14.04
C GLY A 19 19.79 11.25 13.52
N LYS A 20 19.51 11.03 12.22
CA LYS A 20 18.20 11.26 11.60
C LYS A 20 17.56 9.94 11.19
N PHE A 21 16.23 9.93 11.11
CA PHE A 21 15.49 8.79 10.58
C PHE A 21 15.51 8.80 9.06
N HIS A 22 15.83 7.65 8.47
CA HIS A 22 15.84 7.43 7.02
C HIS A 22 14.94 6.26 6.68
N ALA A 23 14.22 6.36 5.56
CA ALA A 23 13.44 5.24 5.04
C ALA A 23 14.36 4.05 4.75
N SER A 24 13.93 2.85 5.11
CA SER A 24 14.70 1.61 4.91
C SER A 24 14.10 0.77 3.79
N SER A 25 14.95 0.03 3.06
CA SER A 25 14.54 -1.02 2.13
C SER A 25 14.60 -2.41 2.75
N LYS A 26 15.10 -2.52 3.98
CA LYS A 26 15.42 -3.81 4.62
C LYS A 26 14.17 -4.63 4.90
N VAL A 27 14.32 -5.94 4.79
CA VAL A 27 13.26 -6.90 5.06
C VAL A 27 13.74 -7.97 6.01
N PHE A 28 12.94 -8.25 7.03
CA PHE A 28 13.23 -9.30 8.00
C PHE A 28 12.04 -10.24 8.14
N ARG A 29 12.33 -11.53 8.33
CA ARG A 29 11.33 -12.57 8.61
C ARG A 29 11.57 -13.13 9.99
N TYR A 30 10.56 -13.08 10.86
CA TYR A 30 10.55 -13.73 12.16
C TYR A 30 10.01 -15.15 12.05
N ASP A 31 10.80 -16.12 12.52
CA ASP A 31 10.36 -17.50 12.72
C ASP A 31 9.98 -17.71 14.20
N PRO A 32 8.68 -17.85 14.54
CA PRO A 32 8.24 -18.05 15.91
C PRO A 32 8.73 -19.38 16.52
N ARG A 33 9.11 -20.37 15.70
CA ARG A 33 9.61 -21.67 16.17
C ARG A 33 11.07 -21.59 16.63
N GLN A 34 11.84 -20.69 16.02
CA GLN A 34 13.25 -20.45 16.36
C GLN A 34 13.43 -19.19 17.22
N ASN A 35 12.36 -18.41 17.41
CA ASN A 35 12.39 -17.12 18.07
C ASN A 35 13.50 -16.21 17.53
N SER A 36 13.65 -16.15 16.21
CA SER A 36 14.74 -15.45 15.56
C SER A 36 14.26 -14.67 14.34
N TRP A 37 14.98 -13.59 14.04
CA TRP A 37 14.80 -12.80 12.83
C TRP A 37 15.85 -13.20 11.80
N LEU A 38 15.41 -13.38 10.56
CA LEU A 38 16.25 -13.67 9.40
C LEU A 38 16.22 -12.47 8.46
N ARG A 39 17.38 -12.06 7.96
CA ARG A 39 17.47 -11.04 6.90
C ARG A 39 17.05 -11.67 5.58
N MET A 40 16.16 -10.97 4.87
CA MET A 40 15.67 -11.35 3.54
C MET A 40 16.21 -10.36 2.50
N ALA A 41 15.91 -10.59 1.22
CA ALA A 41 16.22 -9.64 0.17
C ALA A 41 15.54 -8.28 0.42
N ASP A 42 16.31 -7.22 0.21
CA ASP A 42 15.84 -5.84 0.36
C ASP A 42 14.95 -5.43 -0.82
N MET A 43 14.00 -4.52 -0.56
CA MET A 43 13.25 -3.85 -1.61
C MET A 43 14.19 -3.04 -2.51
N SER A 44 13.79 -2.80 -3.77
CA SER A 44 14.60 -2.04 -4.72
C SER A 44 14.70 -0.56 -4.36
N VAL A 45 13.68 -0.02 -3.68
CA VAL A 45 13.70 1.34 -3.12
C VAL A 45 13.40 1.33 -1.63
N PRO A 46 13.99 2.25 -0.83
CA PRO A 46 13.62 2.43 0.57
C PRO A 46 12.21 3.02 0.69
N ARG A 47 11.42 2.52 1.66
CA ARG A 47 10.03 2.95 1.83
C ARG A 47 9.70 3.15 3.30
N SER A 48 9.21 4.33 3.66
CA SER A 48 8.40 4.59 4.86
C SER A 48 6.96 4.94 4.46
N GLU A 49 6.03 4.79 5.40
CA GLU A 49 4.63 5.21 5.25
C GLU A 49 3.94 4.63 3.99
N PHE A 50 4.18 3.35 3.71
CA PHE A 50 3.67 2.63 2.55
C PHE A 50 2.67 1.55 2.94
N ALA A 51 1.92 1.04 1.97
CA ALA A 51 0.96 -0.05 2.20
C ALA A 51 1.54 -1.40 1.81
N VAL A 52 1.12 -2.44 2.54
CA VAL A 52 1.53 -3.83 2.31
C VAL A 52 0.31 -4.73 2.17
N GLY A 53 0.33 -5.64 1.19
CA GLY A 53 -0.68 -6.67 1.00
C GLY A 53 -0.07 -8.04 0.71
N VAL A 54 -0.73 -9.12 1.13
CA VAL A 54 -0.29 -10.49 0.85
C VAL A 54 -1.33 -11.17 -0.04
N ILE A 55 -0.93 -11.60 -1.24
CA ILE A 55 -1.80 -12.35 -2.16
C ILE A 55 -1.06 -13.61 -2.59
N GLY A 56 -1.59 -14.77 -2.22
CA GLY A 56 -0.93 -16.06 -2.44
C GLY A 56 0.44 -16.09 -1.78
N LYS A 57 1.49 -16.37 -2.58
CA LYS A 57 2.88 -16.41 -2.13
C LYS A 57 3.61 -15.05 -2.18
N PHE A 58 2.94 -14.00 -2.63
CA PHE A 58 3.57 -12.71 -2.87
C PHE A 58 3.21 -11.68 -1.80
N ILE A 59 4.20 -10.88 -1.39
CA ILE A 59 4.01 -9.69 -0.57
C ILE A 59 4.17 -8.47 -1.46
N TYR A 60 3.17 -7.60 -1.53
CA TYR A 60 3.17 -6.38 -2.32
C TYR A 60 3.48 -5.19 -1.42
N ALA A 61 4.41 -4.33 -1.85
CA ALA A 61 4.72 -3.04 -1.24
C ALA A 61 4.33 -1.93 -2.22
N VAL A 62 3.41 -1.05 -1.80
CA VAL A 62 2.80 -0.05 -2.68
C VAL A 62 3.17 1.35 -2.24
N ALA A 63 3.81 2.11 -3.14
CA ALA A 63 4.14 3.52 -2.96
C ALA A 63 4.93 3.77 -1.65
N GLY A 64 4.78 4.92 -1.01
CA GLY A 64 5.53 5.32 0.17
C GLY A 64 6.46 6.48 -0.11
N ARG A 65 7.36 6.76 0.83
CA ARG A 65 8.30 7.87 0.69
C ARG A 65 9.65 7.63 1.34
N THR A 66 10.58 8.49 0.98
CA THR A 66 11.72 8.89 1.80
C THR A 66 11.49 10.32 2.29
N ARG A 67 12.51 10.90 2.93
CA ARG A 67 12.51 12.32 3.28
C ARG A 67 12.40 13.23 2.05
N ASP A 68 13.00 12.83 0.94
CA ASP A 68 13.21 13.72 -0.21
C ASP A 68 12.32 13.35 -1.42
N GLU A 69 11.79 12.13 -1.46
CA GLU A 69 11.01 11.62 -2.59
C GLU A 69 9.76 10.85 -2.13
N THR A 70 8.66 10.97 -2.89
CA THR A 70 7.47 10.13 -2.75
C THR A 70 7.36 9.21 -3.96
N PHE A 71 7.17 7.93 -3.72
CA PHE A 71 7.10 6.91 -4.75
C PHE A 71 5.65 6.58 -5.12
N TYR A 72 5.48 6.14 -6.35
CA TYR A 72 4.27 5.50 -6.86
C TYR A 72 4.54 4.06 -7.29
N SER A 73 5.81 3.62 -7.27
CA SER A 73 6.19 2.27 -7.66
C SER A 73 5.54 1.22 -6.76
N THR A 74 5.20 0.09 -7.36
CA THR A 74 4.74 -1.10 -6.66
C THR A 74 5.75 -2.21 -6.88
N GLU A 75 6.14 -2.89 -5.81
CA GLU A 75 7.01 -4.06 -5.88
C GLU A 75 6.30 -5.26 -5.26
N ARG A 76 6.60 -6.45 -5.77
CA ARG A 76 6.19 -7.71 -5.13
C ARG A 76 7.40 -8.54 -4.75
N TYR A 77 7.29 -9.23 -3.63
CA TYR A 77 8.28 -10.16 -3.11
C TYR A 77 7.79 -11.58 -3.28
N ASP A 78 8.57 -12.42 -3.96
CA ASP A 78 8.34 -13.86 -4.02
C ASP A 78 9.01 -14.55 -2.83
N ILE A 79 8.22 -15.00 -1.86
CA ILE A 79 8.72 -15.68 -0.65
C ILE A 79 9.47 -16.99 -0.95
N THR A 80 9.29 -17.57 -2.15
CA THR A 80 9.93 -18.83 -2.54
C THR A 80 11.34 -18.58 -3.05
N ASN A 81 11.51 -17.48 -3.80
CA ASN A 81 12.75 -17.14 -4.48
C ASN A 81 13.57 -16.08 -3.74
N ASP A 82 13.04 -15.54 -2.63
CA ASP A 82 13.65 -14.44 -1.88
C ASP A 82 14.06 -13.27 -2.79
N LYS A 83 13.10 -12.80 -3.61
CA LYS A 83 13.37 -11.79 -4.62
C LYS A 83 12.22 -10.80 -4.76
N TRP A 84 12.59 -9.53 -4.93
CA TRP A 84 11.68 -8.46 -5.30
C TRP A 84 11.69 -8.21 -6.81
N GLU A 85 10.54 -7.80 -7.34
CA GLU A 85 10.40 -7.27 -8.69
C GLU A 85 9.35 -6.15 -8.75
N PHE A 86 9.52 -5.21 -9.67
CA PHE A 86 8.52 -4.20 -9.95
C PHE A 86 7.33 -4.80 -10.70
N VAL A 87 6.13 -4.36 -10.33
CA VAL A 87 4.87 -4.63 -11.06
C VAL A 87 4.23 -3.29 -11.45
N ASP A 88 3.04 -3.32 -12.05
CA ASP A 88 2.33 -2.10 -12.46
C ASP A 88 2.31 -1.07 -11.31
N PRO A 89 2.82 0.14 -11.55
CA PRO A 89 2.96 1.13 -10.50
C PRO A 89 1.59 1.71 -10.14
N TYR A 90 1.46 2.17 -8.91
CA TYR A 90 0.28 2.87 -8.45
C TYR A 90 0.07 4.17 -9.28
N PRO A 91 -1.17 4.62 -9.54
CA PRO A 91 -1.41 5.74 -10.48
C PRO A 91 -0.87 7.12 -10.06
N VAL A 92 -0.46 7.32 -8.80
CA VAL A 92 -0.01 8.62 -8.26
C VAL A 92 0.95 8.46 -7.09
N ASN A 93 1.90 9.38 -6.94
CA ASN A 93 2.77 9.45 -5.76
C ASN A 93 1.93 9.55 -4.48
N LYS A 94 2.19 8.64 -3.53
CA LYS A 94 1.37 8.52 -2.33
C LYS A 94 2.15 7.99 -1.14
N TYR A 95 1.83 8.50 0.04
CA TYR A 95 2.32 7.97 1.32
C TYR A 95 1.25 8.13 2.42
N GLY A 96 1.44 7.49 3.56
CA GLY A 96 0.50 7.53 4.69
C GLY A 96 -0.88 6.93 4.36
N HIS A 97 -0.98 6.15 3.29
CA HIS A 97 -2.16 5.37 2.91
C HIS A 97 -2.17 4.02 3.61
N GLU A 98 -3.31 3.33 3.51
CA GLU A 98 -3.45 1.97 4.00
C GLU A 98 -3.85 1.02 2.89
N GLY A 99 -3.49 -0.25 3.08
CA GLY A 99 -3.82 -1.33 2.16
C GLY A 99 -4.36 -2.56 2.88
N THR A 100 -5.30 -3.25 2.25
CA THR A 100 -5.79 -4.54 2.73
C THR A 100 -6.20 -5.43 1.56
N VAL A 101 -6.17 -6.73 1.78
CA VAL A 101 -6.51 -7.71 0.75
C VAL A 101 -7.94 -8.21 0.96
N LEU A 102 -8.72 -8.18 -0.11
CA LEU A 102 -10.07 -8.73 -0.17
C LEU A 102 -10.25 -9.44 -1.50
N ASN A 103 -10.73 -10.69 -1.48
CA ASN A 103 -10.97 -11.50 -2.67
C ASN A 103 -9.76 -11.57 -3.63
N ASN A 104 -8.56 -11.81 -3.08
CA ASN A 104 -7.28 -11.83 -3.81
C ASN A 104 -6.91 -10.55 -4.56
N LYS A 105 -7.48 -9.41 -4.16
CA LYS A 105 -7.14 -8.09 -4.68
C LYS A 105 -6.67 -7.18 -3.56
N LEU A 106 -5.70 -6.32 -3.86
CA LEU A 106 -5.15 -5.37 -2.89
C LEU A 106 -5.85 -4.01 -3.05
N PHE A 107 -6.63 -3.62 -2.06
CA PHE A 107 -7.27 -2.32 -2.00
C PHE A 107 -6.36 -1.34 -1.28
N ILE A 108 -6.23 -0.14 -1.82
CA ILE A 108 -5.48 0.98 -1.26
C ILE A 108 -6.42 2.16 -1.06
N THR A 109 -6.42 2.75 0.13
CA THR A 109 -7.30 3.86 0.48
C THR A 109 -6.54 5.05 1.03
N GLY A 110 -7.00 6.25 0.67
CA GLY A 110 -6.59 7.50 1.27
C GLY A 110 -5.13 7.89 1.02
N GLY A 111 -4.45 8.30 2.10
CA GLY A 111 -3.07 8.79 2.09
C GLY A 111 -2.95 10.24 1.67
N ILE A 112 -1.70 10.69 1.57
CA ILE A 112 -1.31 12.04 1.21
C ILE A 112 -0.75 12.03 -0.21
N THR A 113 -1.21 12.96 -1.03
CA THR A 113 -0.62 13.29 -2.34
C THR A 113 -0.05 14.72 -2.28
N SER A 114 0.51 15.24 -3.36
CA SER A 114 1.20 16.55 -3.38
C SER A 114 0.39 17.76 -2.86
N SER A 115 -0.94 17.66 -2.78
CA SER A 115 -1.83 18.78 -2.46
C SER A 115 -2.64 18.62 -1.16
N SER A 116 -3.00 17.40 -0.74
CA SER A 116 -3.80 17.15 0.46
C SER A 116 -3.90 15.65 0.79
N THR A 117 -4.58 15.32 1.89
CA THR A 117 -5.15 13.97 2.08
C THR A 117 -6.14 13.63 0.98
N SER A 118 -6.21 12.34 0.62
CA SER A 118 -6.99 11.83 -0.49
C SER A 118 -8.21 11.03 -0.03
N LYS A 119 -9.26 11.01 -0.85
CA LYS A 119 -10.41 10.08 -0.75
C LYS A 119 -10.27 8.88 -1.68
N GLN A 120 -9.17 8.81 -2.43
CA GLN A 120 -8.99 7.84 -3.51
C GLN A 120 -9.00 6.40 -2.97
N VAL A 121 -9.63 5.53 -3.75
CA VAL A 121 -9.65 4.10 -3.55
C VAL A 121 -9.21 3.48 -4.86
N CYS A 122 -8.14 2.69 -4.82
CA CYS A 122 -7.72 1.89 -5.97
C CYS A 122 -7.61 0.43 -5.57
N VAL A 123 -7.89 -0.45 -6.51
CA VAL A 123 -7.72 -1.89 -6.34
C VAL A 123 -6.69 -2.40 -7.33
N PHE A 124 -5.75 -3.20 -6.85
CA PHE A 124 -4.81 -3.95 -7.66
C PHE A 124 -5.29 -5.38 -7.82
N ASP A 125 -5.38 -5.82 -9.07
CA ASP A 125 -5.78 -7.16 -9.45
C ASP A 125 -4.63 -7.90 -10.15
N PRO A 126 -3.86 -8.74 -9.42
CA PRO A 126 -2.71 -9.42 -10.01
C PRO A 126 -3.11 -10.41 -11.11
N SER A 127 -4.38 -10.84 -11.22
CA SER A 127 -4.78 -11.73 -12.32
C SER A 127 -4.83 -11.02 -13.67
N LYS A 128 -4.77 -9.68 -13.69
CA LYS A 128 -4.68 -8.88 -14.92
C LYS A 128 -3.24 -8.72 -15.40
N GLU A 129 -2.24 -9.12 -14.62
CA GLU A 129 -0.84 -9.08 -15.05
C GLU A 129 -0.64 -10.00 -16.27
N GLY A 130 0.12 -9.53 -17.25
CA GLY A 130 0.31 -10.19 -18.55
C GLY A 130 -0.90 -10.18 -19.50
N THR A 131 -2.05 -9.62 -19.12
CA THR A 131 -3.19 -9.48 -20.03
C THR A 131 -3.03 -8.29 -20.98
N ILE A 132 -3.31 -8.50 -22.27
CA ILE A 132 -3.20 -7.47 -23.31
C ILE A 132 -4.48 -6.63 -23.28
N GLU A 133 -4.40 -5.37 -22.81
CA GLU A 133 -5.44 -4.40 -23.14
C GLU A 133 -5.32 -4.05 -24.63
N GLN A 134 -6.30 -4.46 -25.43
CA GLN A 134 -6.37 -4.09 -26.84
C GLN A 134 -6.62 -2.59 -26.99
N ARG A 135 -5.58 -1.76 -26.99
CA ARG A 135 -5.65 -0.46 -27.68
C ARG A 135 -4.31 0.11 -28.13
N THR A 136 -4.22 0.23 -29.46
CA THR A 136 -3.26 0.97 -30.30
C THR A 136 -2.01 0.24 -30.80
N ARG A 137 -1.70 0.51 -32.08
CA ARG A 137 -0.95 -0.30 -33.07
C ARG A 137 0.57 -0.40 -32.85
N ARG A 138 1.05 -0.32 -31.61
CA ARG A 138 2.45 -0.57 -31.24
C ARG A 138 2.44 -1.28 -29.88
N THR A 139 2.43 -2.61 -29.90
CA THR A 139 2.23 -3.47 -28.73
C THR A 139 3.43 -3.46 -27.79
N GLN A 140 3.50 -2.45 -26.93
CA GLN A 140 4.06 -2.63 -25.60
C GLN A 140 2.92 -3.22 -24.75
N VAL A 141 3.14 -4.38 -24.14
CA VAL A 141 2.17 -4.96 -23.19
C VAL A 141 2.13 -4.03 -22.00
N VAL A 142 1.17 -3.10 -21.99
CA VAL A 142 0.86 -2.28 -20.81
C VAL A 142 -0.25 -3.01 -20.11
N THR A 143 0.11 -3.77 -19.07
CA THR A 143 -0.87 -4.24 -18.11
C THR A 143 -1.31 -3.06 -17.27
N ASN A 144 -2.61 -2.99 -16.98
CA ASN A 144 -3.14 -2.03 -16.02
C ASN A 144 -3.88 -2.79 -14.93
N CYS A 145 -3.12 -3.31 -13.98
CA CYS A 145 -3.66 -4.05 -12.84
C CYS A 145 -4.36 -3.14 -11.82
N TRP A 146 -4.20 -1.81 -11.92
CA TRP A 146 -4.82 -0.84 -11.02
C TRP A 146 -6.12 -0.28 -11.59
N GLU A 147 -7.18 -0.32 -10.78
CA GLU A 147 -8.49 0.23 -11.13
C GLU A 147 -8.99 1.18 -10.04
N ASN A 148 -9.59 2.31 -10.43
CA ASN A 148 -10.22 3.23 -9.49
C ASN A 148 -11.58 2.69 -9.04
N LYS A 149 -11.91 2.89 -7.76
CA LYS A 149 -13.21 2.58 -7.16
C LYS A 149 -13.86 3.84 -6.60
N SER A 150 -15.12 3.73 -6.15
CA SER A 150 -15.81 4.82 -5.47
C SER A 150 -14.97 5.37 -4.33
N LYS A 151 -14.88 6.70 -4.30
CA LYS A 151 -14.11 7.44 -3.29
C LYS A 151 -14.75 7.29 -1.92
N MET A 152 -13.93 7.28 -0.87
CA MET A 152 -14.41 7.38 0.52
C MET A 152 -15.21 8.67 0.73
N ASN A 153 -16.05 8.72 1.76
CA ASN A 153 -16.77 9.93 2.15
C ASN A 153 -15.80 11.00 2.70
N TYR A 154 -14.78 10.57 3.46
CA TYR A 154 -13.80 11.47 4.06
C TYR A 154 -12.39 11.26 3.51
N ALA A 155 -11.64 12.36 3.37
CA ALA A 155 -10.23 12.29 3.04
C ALA A 155 -9.45 11.98 4.32
N ARG A 156 -8.54 11.02 4.26
CA ARG A 156 -7.77 10.61 5.44
C ARG A 156 -6.41 10.00 5.07
N CYS A 157 -5.46 10.16 5.96
CA CYS A 157 -4.19 9.44 6.00
C CYS A 157 -3.95 8.88 7.41
N PHE A 158 -2.99 7.96 7.53
CA PHE A 158 -2.65 7.27 8.77
C PHE A 158 -3.85 6.61 9.48
N HIS A 159 -4.89 6.28 8.71
CA HIS A 159 -6.03 5.49 9.17
C HIS A 159 -5.65 4.02 9.32
N LYS A 160 -6.61 3.17 9.65
CA LYS A 160 -6.47 1.71 9.54
C LYS A 160 -7.57 1.14 8.68
N MET A 161 -7.26 0.07 7.97
CA MET A 161 -8.20 -0.63 7.11
C MET A 161 -8.09 -2.13 7.30
N ILE A 162 -9.23 -2.81 7.38
CA ILE A 162 -9.31 -4.28 7.40
C ILE A 162 -10.35 -4.77 6.39
N SER A 163 -10.15 -5.98 5.90
CA SER A 163 -11.20 -6.73 5.22
C SER A 163 -11.91 -7.66 6.21
N TYR A 164 -13.24 -7.68 6.17
CA TYR A 164 -14.06 -8.54 7.02
C TYR A 164 -15.41 -8.78 6.36
N ASN A 165 -15.90 -10.02 6.37
CA ASN A 165 -17.20 -10.42 5.80
C ASN A 165 -17.48 -9.83 4.40
N GLY A 166 -16.50 -9.92 3.49
CA GLY A 166 -16.66 -9.46 2.10
C GLY A 166 -16.61 -7.94 1.91
N LYS A 167 -16.30 -7.16 2.95
CA LYS A 167 -16.29 -5.69 2.93
C LYS A 167 -14.97 -5.14 3.42
N LEU A 168 -14.72 -3.85 3.15
CA LEU A 168 -13.60 -3.11 3.73
C LEU A 168 -14.13 -2.18 4.82
N TYR A 169 -13.45 -2.15 5.94
CA TYR A 169 -13.74 -1.23 7.04
C TYR A 169 -12.55 -0.31 7.24
N VAL A 170 -12.80 0.99 7.25
CA VAL A 170 -11.79 2.04 7.39
C VAL A 170 -12.06 2.84 8.66
N PHE A 171 -11.05 2.98 9.52
CA PHE A 171 -11.19 3.57 10.86
C PHE A 171 -10.17 4.69 11.08
N GLY A 172 -10.60 5.76 11.75
CA GLY A 172 -9.71 6.81 12.25
C GLY A 172 -8.92 7.52 11.17
N GLY A 173 -7.70 7.93 11.51
CA GLY A 173 -6.85 8.74 10.65
C GLY A 173 -7.15 10.23 10.73
N VAL A 174 -6.36 10.99 9.99
CA VAL A 174 -6.34 12.46 10.05
C VAL A 174 -6.65 13.02 8.67
N CYS A 175 -7.50 14.04 8.62
CA CYS A 175 -7.64 14.90 7.45
C CYS A 175 -6.64 16.05 7.59
N VAL A 176 -5.74 16.19 6.61
CA VAL A 176 -4.74 17.26 6.57
C VAL A 176 -4.92 18.04 5.28
N ILE A 177 -5.22 19.33 5.42
CA ILE A 177 -5.23 20.29 4.32
C ILE A 177 -3.88 21.00 4.33
N LEU A 178 -3.04 20.80 3.31
CA LEU A 178 -1.71 21.41 3.22
C LEU A 178 -1.77 22.89 2.77
N ARG A 179 -2.73 23.69 3.27
CA ARG A 179 -2.80 25.14 2.98
C ARG A 179 -2.51 25.93 4.25
N ALA A 180 -1.41 26.71 4.25
CA ALA A 180 -1.01 27.83 5.15
C ALA A 180 -1.17 27.69 6.68
N SER A 181 -2.19 27.02 7.19
CA SER A 181 -2.37 26.59 8.56
C SER A 181 -2.39 25.05 8.61
N PHE A 182 -1.56 24.46 9.48
CA PHE A 182 -1.63 23.03 9.79
C PHE A 182 -2.89 22.77 10.65
N GLU A 183 -4.07 22.85 10.05
CA GLU A 183 -5.31 22.42 10.70
C GLU A 183 -5.52 20.93 10.40
N SER A 184 -5.25 20.10 11.42
CA SER A 184 -5.57 18.67 11.40
C SER A 184 -6.93 18.45 12.06
N GLN A 185 -7.88 17.89 11.32
CA GLN A 185 -9.14 17.41 11.89
C GLN A 185 -9.10 15.88 11.93
N GLY A 186 -9.23 15.30 13.13
CA GLY A 186 -9.41 13.85 13.26
C GLY A 186 -10.70 13.40 12.55
N CYS A 187 -10.66 12.27 11.84
CA CYS A 187 -11.86 11.66 11.26
C CYS A 187 -12.40 10.57 12.21
N PRO A 188 -13.42 10.85 13.05
CA PRO A 188 -13.93 9.88 14.01
C PRO A 188 -14.80 8.79 13.38
N SER A 189 -15.21 8.93 12.11
CA SER A 189 -16.12 7.98 11.46
C SER A 189 -15.40 6.74 10.95
N THR A 190 -16.00 5.58 11.26
CA THR A 190 -15.76 4.34 10.51
C THR A 190 -16.51 4.43 9.19
N GLU A 191 -15.90 3.97 8.11
CA GLU A 191 -16.60 3.82 6.84
C GLU A 191 -16.49 2.38 6.35
N VAL A 192 -17.57 1.87 5.76
CA VAL A 192 -17.66 0.51 5.24
C VAL A 192 -17.88 0.55 3.73
N TYR A 193 -17.00 -0.09 2.98
CA TYR A 193 -17.09 -0.24 1.53
C TYR A 193 -17.66 -1.60 1.16
N ASN A 194 -18.70 -1.59 0.31
CA ASN A 194 -19.21 -2.79 -0.33
C ASN A 194 -18.64 -2.90 -1.77
N PRO A 195 -17.77 -3.88 -2.06
CA PRO A 195 -17.19 -4.05 -3.39
C PRO A 195 -18.19 -4.51 -4.46
N GLU A 196 -19.33 -5.10 -4.07
CA GLU A 196 -20.35 -5.55 -5.02
C GLU A 196 -21.15 -4.38 -5.61
N THR A 197 -21.41 -3.37 -4.79
CA THR A 197 -22.17 -2.17 -5.20
C THR A 197 -21.26 -0.99 -5.51
N ASP A 198 -19.96 -1.09 -5.20
CA ASP A 198 -18.99 0.01 -5.27
C ASP A 198 -19.48 1.25 -4.49
N GLN A 199 -19.95 1.07 -3.25
CA GLN A 199 -20.51 2.15 -2.41
C GLN A 199 -19.92 2.15 -1.00
N TRP A 200 -19.91 3.33 -0.38
CA TRP A 200 -19.51 3.54 1.01
C TRP A 200 -20.71 3.82 1.91
N THR A 201 -20.65 3.35 3.15
CA THR A 201 -21.61 3.62 4.24
C THR A 201 -20.84 4.04 5.49
N ILE A 202 -21.47 4.81 6.38
CA ILE A 202 -20.90 5.27 7.67
C ILE A 202 -21.55 4.50 8.80
#